data_AF-A0A6P8PS80-F1
#
_entry.id   AF-A0A6P8PS80-F1
#
_cell.length_a   1.000
_cell.length_b   1.000
_cell.length_c   1.000
_cell.angle_alpha   90.00
_cell.angle_beta   90.00
_cell.angle_gamma   90.00
#
_symmetry.space_group_name_H-M   'P 1'
#
loop_
_entity.id
_entity.type
_entity.pdbx_description
1 polymer ?
#
loop_
_entity_poly.entity_id
_entity_poly.type
_entity_poly.pdbx_seq_one_letter_code
_entity_poly.pdbx_strand_id
1 'polypeptide(L)'
;MAGRSSEKAVKEEVHQVAIFRETVRKELRYQKLITEYNINPFRRVHAVTGKPMSWHDNVEEEADPTFLSVIHQAALEPTKKYTEPQTTSQEIGWITTPLINFDRTDCRLNFPQHKTEITTFMEAAWRQKEQSKNLQ
;
A
#
# COMPACT_ATOMS: atom_id res chain seq x y z
N MET A 1 51.02 1.58 2.83
CA MET A 1 51.10 1.14 4.24
C MET A 1 49.89 0.25 4.51
N ALA A 2 50.05 -1.07 4.39
CA ALA A 2 48.98 -2.04 4.60
C ALA A 2 48.57 -2.04 6.09
N GLY A 3 47.27 -1.89 6.36
CA GLY A 3 46.71 -1.95 7.69
C GLY A 3 46.95 -3.33 8.29
N ARG A 4 47.78 -3.39 9.33
CA ARG A 4 48.10 -4.60 10.08
C ARG A 4 46.81 -5.12 10.72
N SER A 5 46.25 -6.20 10.18
CA SER A 5 45.15 -6.93 10.80
C SER A 5 45.67 -7.53 12.11
N SER A 6 45.41 -6.87 13.23
CA SER A 6 45.70 -7.42 14.55
C SER A 6 44.88 -8.70 14.74
N GLU A 7 45.56 -9.81 15.03
CA GLU A 7 44.93 -11.06 15.45
C GLU A 7 43.92 -10.77 16.57
N LYS A 8 42.68 -11.25 16.41
CA LYS A 8 41.64 -11.05 17.42
C LYS A 8 42.07 -11.79 18.67
N ALA A 9 42.47 -11.05 19.71
CA ALA A 9 42.80 -11.60 21.01
C ALA A 9 41.71 -12.56 21.48
N VAL A 10 42.11 -13.74 21.96
CA VAL A 10 41.20 -14.75 22.54
C VAL A 10 40.42 -14.05 23.66
N LYS A 11 39.12 -13.83 23.43
CA LYS A 11 38.27 -13.08 24.36
C LYS A 11 38.10 -13.89 25.63
N GLU A 12 38.69 -13.41 26.73
CA GLU A 12 38.56 -13.94 28.08
C GLU A 12 37.08 -14.24 28.40
N GLU A 13 36.78 -15.48 28.83
CA GLU A 13 35.40 -15.96 29.01
C GLU A 13 34.61 -15.10 30.00
N VAL A 14 35.29 -14.58 31.03
CA VAL A 14 34.72 -13.67 32.04
C VAL A 14 34.15 -12.41 31.38
N HIS A 15 34.84 -11.89 30.37
CA HIS A 15 34.41 -10.68 29.65
C HIS A 15 33.17 -10.95 28.79
N GLN A 16 33.06 -12.16 28.21
CA GLN A 16 31.89 -12.57 27.45
C GLN A 16 30.65 -12.71 28.33
N VAL A 17 30.82 -13.30 29.52
CA VAL A 17 29.73 -13.44 30.52
C VAL A 17 29.29 -12.06 31.03
N ALA A 18 30.22 -11.13 31.23
CA ALA A 18 29.91 -9.76 31.63
C ALA A 18 29.06 -9.03 30.57
N ILE A 19 29.43 -9.15 29.29
CA ILE A 19 28.65 -8.60 28.16
C ILE A 19 27.26 -9.25 28.14
N PHE A 20 27.18 -10.58 28.22
CA PHE A 20 25.89 -11.29 28.19
C PHE A 20 24.96 -10.83 29.31
N ARG A 21 25.48 -10.69 30.53
CA ARG A 21 24.72 -10.20 31.68
C ARG A 21 24.22 -8.77 31.49
N GLU A 22 25.01 -7.92 30.84
CA GLU A 22 24.65 -6.54 30.51
C GLU A 22 23.53 -6.48 29.46
N THR A 23 23.61 -7.32 28.43
CA THR A 23 22.58 -7.50 27.41
C THR A 23 21.26 -7.95 28.03
N VAL A 24 21.28 -9.02 28.84
CA VAL A 24 20.09 -9.52 29.54
C VAL A 24 19.47 -8.44 30.42
N ARG A 25 20.29 -7.66 31.12
CA ARG A 25 19.81 -6.55 31.97
C ARG A 25 19.16 -5.43 31.15
N LYS A 26 19.68 -5.12 29.96
CA LYS A 26 19.09 -4.15 29.03
C LYS A 26 17.77 -4.65 28.44
N GLU A 27 17.71 -5.91 28.04
CA GLU A 27 16.49 -6.53 27.50
C GLU A 27 15.37 -6.56 28.54
N LEU A 28 15.67 -7.03 29.76
CA LEU A 28 14.72 -7.04 30.87
C LEU A 28 14.23 -5.64 31.26
N ARG A 29 15.06 -4.61 31.09
CA ARG A 29 14.67 -3.21 31.38
C ARG A 29 13.57 -2.70 30.45
N TYR A 30 13.54 -3.16 29.21
CA TYR A 30 12.58 -2.71 28.19
C TYR A 30 11.50 -3.74 27.87
N GLN A 31 11.54 -4.93 28.47
CA GLN A 31 10.52 -5.95 28.33
C GLN A 31 9.20 -5.48 28.99
N LYS A 32 8.33 -4.87 28.20
CA LYS A 32 6.96 -4.53 28.61
C LYS A 32 6.04 -5.67 28.22
N LEU A 33 5.51 -6.38 29.20
CA LEU A 33 4.44 -7.35 28.98
C LEU A 33 3.12 -6.60 28.79
N ILE A 34 2.65 -6.50 27.55
CA ILE A 34 1.32 -5.95 27.25
C ILE A 34 0.34 -7.12 27.29
N THR A 35 -0.38 -7.25 28.40
CA THR A 35 -1.39 -8.31 28.60
C THR A 35 -2.71 -8.01 27.89
N GLU A 36 -2.99 -6.73 27.63
CA GLU A 36 -4.22 -6.26 26.98
C GLU A 36 -3.87 -5.38 25.78
N TYR A 37 -4.12 -5.88 24.58
CA TYR A 37 -3.95 -5.13 23.33
C TYR A 37 -5.31 -4.62 22.83
N ASN A 38 -5.41 -3.31 22.57
CA ASN A 38 -6.58 -2.68 21.97
C ASN A 38 -6.13 -1.74 20.85
N ILE A 39 -6.84 -1.78 19.72
CA ILE A 39 -6.54 -0.93 18.54
C ILE A 39 -6.73 0.56 18.86
N ASN A 40 -7.72 0.89 19.69
CA ASN A 40 -7.98 2.25 20.16
C ASN A 40 -7.79 2.33 21.70
N PRO A 41 -6.84 3.15 22.21
CA PRO A 41 -6.62 3.33 23.64
C PRO A 41 -7.83 3.88 24.41
N PHE A 42 -8.72 4.60 23.72
CA PHE A 42 -9.88 5.27 24.34
C PHE A 42 -11.18 4.48 24.19
N ARG A 43 -11.21 3.42 23.36
CA ARG A 43 -12.43 2.65 23.11
C ARG A 43 -12.12 1.17 22.93
N ARG A 44 -12.62 0.36 23.86
CA ARG A 44 -12.58 -1.11 23.74
C ARG A 44 -13.57 -1.53 22.65
N VAL A 45 -13.04 -2.01 21.52
CA VAL A 45 -13.85 -2.61 20.46
C VAL A 45 -13.89 -4.10 20.72
N HIS A 46 -14.99 -4.59 21.27
CA HIS A 46 -15.25 -6.02 21.32
C HIS A 46 -15.68 -6.43 19.92
N ALA A 47 -14.83 -7.18 19.20
CA ALA A 47 -15.20 -7.83 17.96
C ALA A 47 -16.16 -8.99 18.29
N VAL A 48 -17.40 -8.65 18.65
CA VAL A 48 -18.47 -9.63 18.78
C VAL A 48 -18.93 -9.93 17.37
N THR A 49 -18.37 -10.99 16.79
CA THR A 49 -18.92 -11.55 15.56
C THR A 49 -20.33 -12.05 15.85
N GLY A 50 -21.28 -11.75 14.97
CA GLY A 50 -22.64 -12.28 15.05
C GLY A 50 -22.65 -13.80 15.15
N LYS A 51 -23.76 -14.38 15.63
CA LYS A 51 -23.87 -15.84 15.71
C LYS A 51 -23.82 -16.41 14.29
N PRO A 52 -22.99 -17.44 14.01
CA PRO A 52 -22.77 -17.93 12.64
C PRO A 52 -24.05 -18.44 11.94
N MET A 53 -25.10 -18.76 12.70
CA MET A 53 -26.40 -19.20 12.20
C MET A 53 -27.53 -18.21 12.53
N SER A 54 -27.23 -16.94 12.81
CA SER A 54 -28.26 -15.94 13.07
C SER A 54 -29.07 -15.70 11.79
N TRP A 55 -30.29 -16.22 11.74
CA TRP A 55 -31.16 -16.03 10.58
C TRP A 55 -31.41 -14.54 10.32
N HIS A 56 -31.60 -13.74 11.39
CA HIS A 56 -31.81 -12.29 11.33
C HIS A 56 -30.60 -11.52 10.77
N ASP A 57 -29.37 -11.99 11.01
CA ASP A 57 -28.15 -11.34 10.48
C ASP A 57 -27.95 -11.67 8.98
N ASN A 58 -28.65 -12.68 8.46
CA ASN A 58 -28.60 -13.11 7.05
C ASN A 58 -29.82 -12.63 6.24
N VAL A 59 -30.77 -11.93 6.86
CA VAL A 59 -31.85 -11.26 6.12
C VAL A 59 -31.24 -10.03 5.46
N GLU A 60 -31.22 -10.03 4.14
CA GLU A 60 -30.79 -8.88 3.35
C GLU A 60 -31.88 -7.80 3.48
N GLU A 61 -31.75 -6.96 4.51
CA GLU A 61 -32.59 -5.77 4.66
C GLU A 61 -32.25 -4.78 3.53
N GLU A 62 -33.27 -4.16 2.95
CA GLU A 62 -33.06 -3.09 1.98
C GLU A 62 -32.23 -1.99 2.65
N ALA A 63 -31.03 -1.72 2.11
CA ALA A 63 -30.11 -0.76 2.69
C ALA A 63 -30.78 0.61 2.80
N ASP A 64 -30.56 1.29 3.93
CA ASP A 64 -31.14 2.60 4.20
C ASP A 64 -30.87 3.56 3.03
N PRO A 65 -31.92 4.09 2.37
CA PRO A 65 -31.75 4.96 1.21
C PRO A 65 -30.96 6.22 1.54
N THR A 66 -31.03 6.69 2.79
CA THR A 66 -30.24 7.84 3.23
C THR A 66 -28.75 7.50 3.25
N PHE A 67 -28.39 6.32 3.75
CA PHE A 67 -27.00 5.85 3.76
C PHE A 67 -26.47 5.64 2.35
N LEU A 68 -27.25 5.03 1.46
CA LEU A 68 -26.90 4.89 0.04
C LEU A 68 -26.67 6.25 -0.62
N SER A 69 -27.53 7.24 -0.37
CA SER A 69 -27.38 8.58 -0.94
C SER A 69 -26.10 9.28 -0.47
N VAL A 70 -25.70 9.09 0.79
CA VAL A 70 -24.44 9.62 1.33
C VAL A 70 -23.24 8.97 0.65
N ILE A 71 -23.25 7.64 0.45
CA ILE A 71 -22.18 6.95 -0.26
C ILE A 71 -22.10 7.43 -1.71
N HIS A 72 -23.23 7.51 -2.40
CA HIS A 72 -23.27 8.01 -3.78
C HIS A 72 -22.75 9.43 -3.87
N GLN A 73 -23.18 10.32 -2.96
CA GLN A 73 -22.69 11.69 -2.88
C GLN A 73 -21.18 11.73 -2.62
N ALA A 74 -20.66 10.87 -1.73
CA ALA A 74 -19.23 10.75 -1.45
C ALA A 74 -18.44 10.15 -2.62
N ALA A 75 -19.06 9.38 -3.52
CA ALA A 75 -18.43 8.82 -4.71
C ALA A 75 -18.44 9.78 -5.92
N LEU A 76 -19.22 10.87 -5.88
CA LEU A 76 -19.27 11.83 -6.99
C LEU A 76 -17.91 12.48 -7.28
N GLU A 77 -17.72 12.87 -8.53
CA GLU A 77 -16.56 13.64 -8.99
C GLU A 77 -16.45 14.97 -8.23
N PRO A 78 -15.24 15.48 -7.96
CA PRO A 78 -15.05 16.76 -7.27
C PRO A 78 -15.80 17.94 -7.92
N THR A 79 -15.85 17.98 -9.25
CA THR A 79 -16.55 19.00 -10.05
C THR A 79 -18.07 18.99 -9.87
N LYS A 80 -18.64 17.83 -9.47
CA LYS A 80 -20.08 17.69 -9.15
C LYS A 80 -20.36 18.02 -7.69
N LYS A 81 -19.35 18.00 -6.82
CA LYS A 81 -19.47 18.25 -5.37
C LYS A 81 -19.24 19.70 -4.99
N TYR A 82 -18.26 20.34 -5.62
CA TYR A 82 -17.86 21.72 -5.30
C TYR A 82 -17.92 22.57 -6.55
N THR A 83 -18.18 23.87 -6.38
CA THR A 83 -18.18 24.84 -7.48
C THR A 83 -16.75 25.14 -7.95
N GLU A 84 -15.79 25.10 -7.02
CA GLU A 84 -14.41 25.50 -7.23
C GLU A 84 -13.45 24.47 -6.60
N PRO A 85 -12.23 24.30 -7.16
CA PRO A 85 -11.25 23.38 -6.61
C PRO A 85 -10.86 23.78 -5.19
N GLN A 86 -10.88 22.83 -4.26
CA GLN A 86 -10.57 23.08 -2.85
C GLN A 86 -9.08 22.91 -2.54
N THR A 87 -8.34 22.23 -3.42
CA THR A 87 -6.91 21.99 -3.26
C THR A 87 -6.18 22.22 -4.57
N THR A 88 -4.90 22.56 -4.48
CA THR A 88 -4.04 22.77 -5.66
C THR A 88 -3.96 21.53 -6.55
N SER A 89 -4.01 20.33 -5.97
CA SER A 89 -4.06 19.09 -6.74
C SER A 89 -5.36 18.94 -7.54
N GLN A 90 -6.48 19.49 -7.06
CA GLN A 90 -7.75 19.45 -7.79
C GLN A 90 -7.75 20.42 -8.97
N GLU A 91 -7.00 21.53 -8.91
CA GLU A 91 -6.91 22.51 -10.00
C GLU A 91 -6.43 21.88 -11.32
N ILE A 92 -5.43 21.00 -11.26
CA ILE A 92 -4.80 20.38 -12.45
C ILE A 92 -5.83 19.57 -13.28
N GLY A 93 -6.81 18.97 -12.62
CA GLY A 93 -7.84 18.13 -13.25
C GLY A 93 -9.25 18.70 -13.12
N TRP A 94 -9.41 19.98 -12.84
CA TRP A 94 -10.74 20.56 -12.60
C TRP A 94 -11.53 20.70 -13.91
N ILE A 95 -10.87 21.15 -14.98
CA ILE A 95 -11.45 21.31 -16.32
C ILE A 95 -10.82 20.27 -17.24
N THR A 96 -11.38 19.07 -17.26
CA THR A 96 -10.87 17.94 -18.07
C THR A 96 -11.40 17.91 -19.49
N THR A 97 -12.49 18.63 -19.76
CA THR A 97 -13.09 18.70 -21.09
C THR A 97 -12.15 19.46 -22.04
N PRO A 98 -11.66 18.84 -23.12
CA PRO A 98 -10.75 19.52 -24.03
C PRO A 98 -11.47 20.68 -24.73
N LEU A 99 -10.79 21.82 -24.89
CA LEU A 99 -11.34 22.99 -25.57
C LEU A 99 -11.59 22.75 -27.06
N ILE A 100 -10.91 21.76 -27.64
CA ILE A 100 -11.03 21.35 -29.03
C ILE A 100 -11.54 19.92 -29.04
N ASN A 101 -12.57 19.65 -29.84
CA ASN A 101 -13.05 18.30 -30.06
C ASN A 101 -11.95 17.50 -30.79
N PHE A 102 -11.33 16.57 -30.08
CA PHE A 102 -10.27 15.74 -30.64
C PHE A 102 -10.90 14.49 -31.26
N ASP A 103 -10.94 14.45 -32.60
CA ASP A 103 -11.35 13.24 -33.30
C ASP A 103 -10.21 12.22 -33.27
N ARG A 104 -10.37 11.17 -32.46
CA ARG A 104 -9.40 10.08 -32.37
C ARG A 104 -9.45 9.13 -33.58
N THR A 105 -10.46 9.25 -34.44
CA THR A 105 -10.56 8.45 -35.66
C THR A 105 -9.79 9.06 -36.84
N ASP A 106 -9.46 10.35 -36.77
CA ASP A 106 -8.68 11.02 -37.80
C ASP A 106 -7.22 10.55 -37.80
N CYS A 107 -6.88 9.70 -38.76
CA CYS A 107 -5.53 9.16 -38.95
C CYS A 107 -4.51 10.22 -39.42
N ARG A 108 -4.94 11.43 -39.77
CA ARG A 108 -4.04 12.54 -40.14
C ARG A 108 -3.40 13.19 -38.92
N LEU A 109 -4.09 13.16 -37.78
CA LEU A 109 -3.69 13.83 -36.55
C LEU A 109 -3.43 12.85 -35.40
N ASN A 110 -4.03 11.67 -35.44
CA ASN A 110 -3.85 10.63 -34.43
C ASN A 110 -2.99 9.48 -34.96
N PHE A 111 -1.78 9.34 -34.40
CA PHE A 111 -0.82 8.27 -34.73
C PHE A 111 -0.54 7.39 -33.51
N PRO A 112 -1.53 6.62 -33.01
CA PRO A 112 -1.31 5.74 -31.88
C PRO A 112 -0.35 4.61 -32.26
N GLN A 113 0.54 4.27 -31.34
CA GLN A 113 1.39 3.09 -31.51
C GLN A 113 0.55 1.83 -31.28
N HIS A 114 0.54 0.95 -32.28
CA HIS A 114 -0.12 -0.35 -32.18
C HIS A 114 0.89 -1.45 -31.96
N LYS A 115 0.55 -2.38 -31.06
CA LYS A 115 1.28 -3.63 -30.94
C LYS A 115 0.80 -4.61 -32.00
N THR A 116 1.73 -5.17 -32.76
CA THR A 116 1.52 -6.30 -33.65
C THR A 116 1.93 -7.60 -32.94
N GLU A 117 1.53 -8.74 -33.50
CA GLU A 117 1.93 -10.06 -33.01
C GLU A 117 3.45 -10.19 -32.90
N ILE A 118 4.20 -9.69 -33.90
CA ILE A 118 5.67 -9.70 -33.91
C ILE A 118 6.23 -8.89 -32.76
N THR A 119 5.74 -7.66 -32.55
CA THR A 119 6.21 -6.82 -31.44
C THR A 119 5.89 -7.43 -30.08
N THR A 120 4.74 -8.10 -29.96
CA THR A 120 4.29 -8.76 -28.72
C THR A 120 5.15 -10.00 -28.43
N PHE A 121 5.44 -10.81 -29.45
CA PHE A 121 6.34 -11.96 -29.36
C PHE A 121 7.74 -11.54 -28.93
N MET A 122 8.30 -10.52 -29.59
CA MET A 122 9.63 -10.01 -29.25
C MET A 122 9.70 -9.41 -27.84
N GLU A 123 8.64 -8.71 -27.40
CA GLU A 123 8.53 -8.20 -26.03
C GLU A 123 8.56 -9.33 -25.00
N ALA A 124 7.83 -10.43 -25.24
CA ALA A 124 7.86 -11.62 -24.38
C ALA A 124 9.24 -12.29 -24.35
N ALA A 125 9.88 -12.44 -25.51
CA ALA A 125 11.21 -13.01 -25.63
C ALA A 125 12.27 -12.17 -24.88
N TRP A 126 12.19 -10.84 -24.97
CA TRP A 126 13.08 -9.94 -24.23
C TRP A 126 12.85 -10.01 -22.72
N ARG A 127 11.59 -10.04 -22.27
CA ARG A 127 11.26 -10.20 -20.85
C ARG A 127 11.86 -11.49 -20.26
N GLN A 128 11.75 -12.61 -20.97
CA GLN A 128 12.36 -13.88 -20.54
C GLN A 128 13.89 -13.81 -20.49
N LYS A 129 14.51 -13.14 -21.47
CA LYS A 129 15.97 -12.95 -21.52
C LYS A 129 16.50 -12.08 -20.37
N GLU A 130 15.75 -11.06 -19.95
CA GLU A 130 16.14 -10.24 -18.81
C GLU A 130 15.98 -10.98 -17.48
N GLN A 131 14.90 -11.76 -17.34
CA GLN A 131 14.69 -12.61 -16.17
C GLN A 131 15.81 -13.64 -15.99
N SER A 132 16.26 -14.27 -17.08
CA SER A 132 17.34 -15.25 -17.02
C SER A 132 18.70 -14.62 -16.71
N LYS A 133 18.97 -13.40 -17.20
CA LYS A 133 20.19 -12.65 -16.86
C LYS A 133 20.24 -12.18 -15.41
N ASN A 134 19.10 -11.76 -14.85
CA ASN A 134 19.04 -11.28 -13.46
C ASN A 134 19.10 -12.41 -12.42
N LEU A 135 18.96 -13.68 -12.85
CA LEU A 135 19.02 -14.86 -11.99
C LEU A 135 20.42 -15.50 -11.92
N GLN A 136 21.36 -15.05 -12.77
CA GLN A 136 22.77 -15.44 -12.78
C GLN A 136 23.62 -14.45 -12.00
#